data_AF-A0A3D3L4A5-F1
#
_entry.id   AF-A0A3D3L4A5-F1
#
_cell.length_a   1.000
_cell.length_b   1.000
_cell.length_c   1.000
_cell.angle_alpha   90.00
_cell.angle_beta   90.00
_cell.angle_gamma   90.00
#
_symmetry.space_group_name_H-M   'P 1'
#
loop_
_entity.id
_entity.type
_entity.pdbx_description
1 polymer ?
#
loop_
_entity_poly.entity_id
_entity_poly.type
_entity_poly.pdbx_seq_one_letter_code
_entity_poly.pdbx_strand_id
1 'polypeptide(L)'
;MHIFTGQVACEGVVIGSSLNVSTEHQQSFAEDNNSAETLSDAIDVSKIQLQKLIDSKKKIEGEILEFQISLLEDSEFLEPIFNRLELNESGPLAWSNILDDLIE
;
A
#
# COMPACT_ATOMS: atom_id res chain seq x y z
N MET A 1 -27.36 -2.78 -25.25
CA MET A 1 -26.86 -3.97 -24.52
C MET A 1 -25.46 -4.24 -25.05
N HIS A 2 -24.44 -4.08 -24.20
CA HIS A 2 -23.05 -4.37 -24.58
C HIS A 2 -22.65 -5.70 -23.98
N ILE A 3 -22.08 -6.58 -24.80
CA ILE A 3 -21.52 -7.87 -24.36
C ILE A 3 -20.01 -7.75 -24.53
N PHE A 4 -19.28 -7.95 -23.44
CA PHE A 4 -17.82 -7.94 -23.42
C PHE A 4 -17.31 -9.37 -23.21
N THR A 5 -16.38 -9.81 -24.04
CA THR A 5 -15.72 -11.12 -23.93
C THR A 5 -14.35 -10.95 -23.28
N GLY A 6 -13.96 -11.86 -22.38
CA GLY A 6 -12.66 -11.83 -21.70
C GLY A 6 -12.18 -13.23 -21.33
N GLN A 7 -11.00 -13.31 -20.72
CA GLN A 7 -10.49 -14.57 -20.17
C GLN A 7 -11.16 -14.86 -18.83
N VAL A 8 -11.60 -16.11 -18.64
CA VAL A 8 -12.22 -16.55 -17.39
C VAL A 8 -11.13 -16.79 -16.34
N ALA A 9 -11.09 -15.95 -15.32
CA ALA A 9 -10.16 -16.08 -14.19
C ALA A 9 -10.70 -16.98 -13.07
N CYS A 10 -12.03 -17.09 -12.94
CA CYS A 10 -12.71 -17.91 -11.93
C CYS A 10 -14.11 -18.30 -12.43
N GLU A 11 -14.60 -19.47 -12.03
CA GLU A 11 -15.94 -19.96 -12.36
C GLU A 11 -17.03 -19.27 -11.52
N GLY A 12 -18.16 -18.93 -12.14
CA GLY A 12 -19.32 -18.38 -11.45
C GLY A 12 -20.14 -17.40 -12.30
N VAL A 13 -21.35 -17.06 -11.84
CA VAL A 13 -22.21 -16.03 -12.43
C VAL A 13 -22.63 -15.06 -11.34
N VAL A 14 -22.47 -13.76 -11.59
CA VAL A 14 -22.81 -12.68 -10.65
C VAL A 14 -23.69 -11.65 -11.36
N ILE A 15 -24.68 -11.12 -10.63
CA ILE A 15 -25.55 -10.03 -11.08
C ILE A 15 -25.53 -8.95 -10.00
N GLY A 16 -25.23 -7.71 -10.39
CA GLY A 16 -25.15 -6.59 -9.46
C GLY A 16 -24.89 -5.27 -10.16
N SER A 17 -24.71 -4.22 -9.36
CA SER A 17 -24.30 -2.90 -9.83
C SER A 17 -22.78 -2.83 -10.02
N SER A 18 -22.34 -2.07 -11.01
CA SER A 18 -20.92 -1.77 -11.17
C SER A 18 -20.46 -0.78 -10.10
N LEU A 19 -19.40 -1.12 -9.36
CA LEU A 19 -18.62 -0.18 -8.57
C LEU A 19 -17.31 0.07 -9.31
N ASN A 20 -17.07 1.32 -9.71
CA ASN A 20 -15.78 1.70 -10.25
C ASN A 20 -14.83 2.01 -9.08
N VAL A 21 -13.82 1.17 -8.90
CA VAL A 21 -12.74 1.42 -7.95
C VAL A 21 -11.68 2.23 -8.69
N SER A 22 -11.82 3.55 -8.65
CA SER A 22 -10.82 4.45 -9.21
C SER A 22 -9.53 4.37 -8.40
N THR A 23 -8.40 4.16 -9.07
CA THR A 23 -7.06 4.30 -8.48
C THR A 23 -6.58 5.75 -8.51
N GLU A 24 -7.50 6.73 -8.48
CA GLU A 24 -7.11 8.14 -8.47
C GLU A 24 -6.22 8.35 -7.24
N HIS A 25 -4.93 8.55 -7.52
CA HIS A 25 -3.92 8.87 -6.54
C HIS A 25 -4.30 10.23 -5.98
N GLN A 26 -5.07 10.25 -4.88
CA GLN A 26 -5.31 11.47 -4.14
C GLN A 26 -4.00 11.83 -3.44
N GLN A 27 -3.08 12.43 -4.19
CA GLN A 27 -2.04 13.30 -3.68
C GLN A 27 -2.69 14.60 -3.14
N SER A 28 -3.65 14.47 -2.23
CA SER A 28 -3.92 15.58 -1.32
C SER A 28 -2.85 15.48 -0.24
N PHE A 29 -1.68 16.06 -0.52
CA PHE A 29 -0.71 16.37 0.51
C PHE A 29 -1.36 17.41 1.43
N ALA A 30 -2.16 16.97 2.38
CA ALA A 30 -2.55 17.82 3.48
C ALA A 30 -1.24 18.24 4.16
N GLU A 31 -0.92 19.53 4.11
CA GLU A 31 0.36 20.10 4.57
C GLU A 31 0.62 19.86 6.07
N ASP A 32 -0.37 19.37 6.81
CA ASP A 32 -0.41 19.48 8.27
C ASP A 32 0.15 18.29 9.05
N ASN A 33 0.61 17.19 8.43
CA ASN A 33 1.07 16.03 9.23
C ASN A 33 2.21 15.19 8.58
N ASN A 34 3.28 15.86 8.16
CA ASN A 34 4.51 15.22 7.64
C ASN A 34 5.53 14.91 8.75
N SER A 35 5.09 14.44 9.92
CA SER A 35 6.01 14.09 11.00
C SER A 35 6.47 12.63 10.90
N ALA A 36 7.69 12.36 11.37
CA ALA A 36 8.18 10.99 11.53
C ALA A 36 7.25 10.15 12.44
N GLU A 37 6.66 10.76 13.47
CA GLU A 37 5.70 10.10 14.36
C GLU A 37 4.44 9.65 13.60
N THR A 38 3.88 10.52 12.77
CA THR A 38 2.71 10.20 11.95
C THR A 38 2.99 9.06 10.96
N LEU A 39 4.17 9.03 10.35
CA LEU A 39 4.57 7.93 9.47
C LEU A 39 4.74 6.62 10.25
N SER A 40 5.39 6.67 11.42
CA SER A 40 5.57 5.50 12.29
C SER A 40 4.22 4.89 12.70
N ASP A 41 3.28 5.73 13.14
CA ASP A 41 1.93 5.29 13.50
C ASP A 41 1.20 4.67 12.30
N ALA A 42 1.33 5.27 11.11
CA ALA A 42 0.73 4.74 9.89
C ALA A 42 1.31 3.37 9.50
N ILE A 43 2.63 3.18 9.66
CA ILE A 43 3.31 1.89 9.46
C ILE A 43 2.76 0.84 10.43
N ASP A 44 2.63 1.18 11.71
CA ASP A 44 2.10 0.24 12.71
C ASP A 44 0.65 -0.15 12.45
N VAL A 45 -0.21 0.81 12.09
CA VAL A 45 -1.59 0.54 11.68
C VAL A 45 -1.63 -0.37 10.45
N SER A 46 -0.77 -0.13 9.46
CA SER A 46 -0.71 -0.90 8.22
C SER A 46 -0.26 -2.34 8.49
N LYS A 47 0.76 -2.56 9.33
CA LYS A 47 1.19 -3.91 9.75
C LYS A 47 0.05 -4.68 10.43
N ILE A 48 -0.72 -4.04 11.31
CA ILE A 48 -1.89 -4.68 11.97
C ILE A 48 -2.96 -5.08 10.93
N GLN A 49 -3.22 -4.21 9.95
CA GLN A 49 -4.18 -4.50 8.89
C GLN A 49 -3.71 -5.65 7.99
N LEU A 50 -2.43 -5.66 7.62
CA LEU A 50 -1.82 -6.74 6.84
C LEU A 50 -1.85 -8.07 7.59
N GLN A 51 -1.53 -8.07 8.89
CA GLN A 51 -1.58 -9.29 9.70
C GLN A 51 -2.99 -9.90 9.73
N LYS A 52 -4.02 -9.07 9.93
CA LYS A 52 -5.41 -9.54 9.88
C LYS A 52 -5.78 -10.12 8.51
N LEU A 53 -5.23 -9.56 7.43
CA LEU A 53 -5.43 -10.10 6.09
C LEU A 53 -4.72 -11.45 5.95
N ILE A 54 -3.45 -11.58 6.35
CA ILE A 54 -2.68 -12.83 6.31
C ILE A 54 -3.44 -13.94 7.07
N ASP A 55 -3.89 -13.65 8.29
CA ASP A 55 -4.61 -14.62 9.14
C ASP A 55 -5.93 -15.10 8.50
N SER A 56 -6.51 -14.31 7.59
CA SER A 56 -7.77 -14.61 6.91
C SER A 56 -7.60 -15.38 5.58
N LYS A 57 -6.38 -15.63 5.13
CA LYS A 57 -6.08 -16.15 3.78
C LYS A 57 -5.52 -17.58 3.81
N LYS A 58 -5.47 -18.21 2.64
CA LYS A 58 -4.79 -19.49 2.44
C LYS A 58 -3.28 -19.25 2.33
N LYS A 59 -2.51 -20.34 2.43
CA LYS A 59 -1.05 -20.31 2.64
C LYS A 59 -0.29 -19.39 1.66
N ILE A 60 -0.51 -19.54 0.35
CA ILE A 60 0.28 -18.79 -0.64
C ILE A 60 -0.08 -17.31 -0.69
N GLU A 61 -1.36 -16.98 -0.48
CA GLU A 61 -1.83 -15.60 -0.40
C GLU A 61 -1.33 -14.91 0.87
N GLY A 62 -1.19 -15.66 1.97
CA GLY A 62 -0.55 -15.19 3.19
C GLY A 62 0.93 -14.87 2.98
N GLU A 63 1.69 -15.80 2.36
CA GLU A 63 3.12 -15.62 2.06
C GLU A 63 3.40 -14.37 1.21
N ILE A 64 2.53 -14.05 0.24
CA ILE A 64 2.66 -12.82 -0.58
C ILE A 64 2.50 -11.56 0.28
N LEU A 65 1.59 -11.59 1.26
CA LEU A 65 1.31 -10.46 2.14
C LEU A 65 2.36 -10.32 3.25
N GLU A 66 2.99 -11.41 3.69
CA GLU A 66 4.08 -11.39 4.66
C GLU A 66 5.27 -10.57 4.15
N PHE A 67 5.59 -10.66 2.85
CA PHE A 67 6.62 -9.82 2.23
C PHE A 67 6.36 -8.31 2.42
N GLN A 68 5.09 -7.88 2.40
CA GLN A 68 4.74 -6.48 2.60
C GLN A 68 5.02 -6.04 4.04
N ILE A 69 4.83 -6.91 5.03
CA ILE A 69 5.21 -6.63 6.42
C ILE A 69 6.73 -6.54 6.53
N SER A 70 7.48 -7.45 5.90
CA SER A 70 8.94 -7.39 5.90
C SER A 70 9.47 -6.08 5.34
N LEU A 71 8.88 -5.56 4.26
CA LEU A 71 9.24 -4.24 3.72
C LEU A 71 8.98 -3.10 4.72
N LEU A 72 7.87 -3.17 5.47
CA LEU A 72 7.52 -2.20 6.51
C LEU A 72 8.33 -2.35 7.81
N GLU A 73 9.20 -3.34 7.90
CA GLU A 73 10.13 -3.57 9.01
C GLU A 73 11.59 -3.36 8.59
N ASP A 74 11.83 -3.18 7.29
CA ASP A 74 13.17 -3.02 6.72
C ASP A 74 13.72 -1.61 7.04
N SER A 75 14.69 -1.57 7.95
CA SER A 75 15.37 -0.33 8.31
C SER A 75 16.17 0.26 7.15
N GLU A 76 16.73 -0.55 6.25
CA GLU A 76 17.48 -0.04 5.10
C GLU A 76 16.57 0.72 4.12
N PHE A 77 15.30 0.31 4.04
CA PHE A 77 14.26 1.01 3.29
C PHE A 77 13.71 2.23 4.04
N LEU A 78 13.44 2.11 5.35
CA LEU A 78 12.76 3.14 6.12
C LEU A 78 13.66 4.29 6.57
N GLU A 79 14.93 4.04 6.92
CA GLU A 79 15.85 5.09 7.39
C GLU A 79 16.00 6.24 6.39
N PRO A 80 16.20 6.01 5.08
CA PRO A 80 16.25 7.08 4.07
C PRO A 80 14.98 7.94 4.04
N ILE A 81 13.81 7.34 4.28
CA ILE A 81 12.52 8.05 4.30
C ILE A 81 12.46 8.97 5.52
N PHE A 82 12.78 8.45 6.71
CA PHE A 82 12.78 9.25 7.94
C PHE A 82 13.80 10.39 7.89
N ASN A 83 14.99 10.15 7.35
CA ASN A 83 16.01 11.18 7.14
C ASN A 83 15.49 12.34 6.27
N ARG A 84 14.69 12.04 5.23
CA ARG A 84 14.07 13.05 4.37
C ARG A 84 12.98 13.85 5.08
N LEU A 85 12.23 13.24 6.01
CA LEU A 85 11.25 13.97 6.84
C LEU A 85 11.91 14.95 7.79
N GLU A 86 13.07 14.60 8.36
CA GLU A 86 13.85 15.54 9.18
C GLU A 86 14.33 16.76 8.38
N LEU A 87 14.50 16.62 7.06
CA LEU A 87 14.82 17.70 6.13
C LEU A 87 13.59 18.52 5.70
N ASN A 88 12.43 18.30 6.30
CA ASN A 88 11.13 18.90 5.95
C ASN A 88 10.62 18.51 4.54
N GLU A 89 11.04 17.37 3.98
CA GLU A 89 10.38 16.80 2.81
C GLU A 89 8.99 16.25 3.21
N SER A 90 8.02 16.24 2.27
CA SER A 90 6.70 15.69 2.59
C SER A 90 6.76 14.18 2.75
N GLY A 91 5.98 13.64 3.69
CA GLY A 91 5.82 12.20 3.95
C GLY A 91 5.64 11.37 2.69
N PRO A 92 4.60 11.67 1.90
CA PRO A 92 4.32 10.87 0.72
C PRO A 92 5.32 11.10 -0.42
N LEU A 93 5.97 12.27 -0.51
CA LEU A 93 7.01 12.51 -1.51
C LEU A 93 8.29 11.73 -1.17
N ALA A 94 8.75 11.79 0.08
CA ALA A 94 9.90 11.03 0.56
C ALA A 94 9.67 9.52 0.37
N TRP A 95 8.47 9.04 0.71
CA TRP A 95 8.06 7.65 0.49
C TRP A 95 8.10 7.26 -0.99
N SER A 96 7.46 8.04 -1.87
CA SER A 96 7.43 7.74 -3.30
C SER A 96 8.84 7.70 -3.88
N ASN A 97 9.67 8.70 -3.59
CA ASN A 97 11.02 8.79 -4.14
C ASN A 97 11.88 7.57 -3.75
N ILE A 98 11.88 7.17 -2.48
CA ILE A 98 12.67 6.01 -2.03
C ILE A 98 12.11 4.69 -2.58
N LEU A 99 10.78 4.59 -2.69
CA LEU A 99 10.14 3.42 -3.29
C LEU A 99 10.44 3.31 -4.79
N ASP A 100 10.42 4.42 -5.51
CA ASP A 100 10.76 4.48 -6.93
C ASP A 100 12.23 4.07 -7.14
N ASP A 101 13.16 4.55 -6.30
CA ASP A 101 14.58 4.16 -6.33
C ASP A 101 14.81 2.65 -6.09
N LEU A 102 13.91 1.97 -5.37
CA LEU A 102 14.00 0.52 -5.10
C LEU A 102 13.49 -0.34 -6.28
N ILE A 103 12.60 0.22 -7.11
CA ILE A 103 11.90 -0.50 -8.17
C ILE A 103 12.58 -0.30 -9.54
N GLU A 104 13.42 0.73 -9.71
CA GLU A 104 14.30 0.92 -10.88
C GLU A 104 15.46 -0.09 -10.95
#